data_AF-A0A6J6XBB1-F1
#
_entry.id   AF-A0A6J6XBB1-F1
#
_cell.length_a   1.000
_cell.length_b   1.000
_cell.length_c   1.000
_cell.angle_alpha   90.00
_cell.angle_beta   90.00
_cell.angle_gamma   90.00
#
_symmetry.space_group_name_H-M   'P 1'
#
loop_
_entity.id
_entity.type
_entity.pdbx_description
1 polymer ?
#
loop_
_entity_poly.entity_id
_entity_poly.type
_entity_poly.pdbx_seq_one_letter_code
_entity_poly.pdbx_strand_id
1 'polypeptide(L)'
;MQGLGLLVVIALIVFGVSMARRRRAGHRADGVTTQPAGRHSGYVAPTELRGALTRATALGQITTETADSILASEAAEALTGAGRPRRVPTPAIEAIGYLGSVLALVGVASFVVRRLDLNIGQPVRIGLFGGLSALFLVVGLLLRHEDEAVIRRLRAIVLLLSTGAFAIVTNVVFGTFGFGWRGEPVAISIGLLTAVFSGVLWALRDRPAQHATTMIGILIAVDAAMGWWGGPGAVGLTTVAISALWLVLAHFDLVPPRSTATLLGLAGVLVGPAITSGPFGRWAPVVGLVIAIAVLGYGAIVHRFEFEFTGFGAIGLFGYLTSAVNRWFGFNDIIVGLLGIALLTATLVLVKRRRGRGHDDGHRPSSAAH
;
A
#
# COMPACT_ATOMS: atom_id res chain seq x y z
N MET A 1 16.67 31.23 4.59
CA MET A 1 15.51 30.42 4.14
C MET A 1 15.84 28.91 4.01
N GLN A 2 17.10 28.48 3.82
CA GLN A 2 17.51 27.05 3.77
C GLN A 2 17.14 26.20 5.00
N GLY A 3 16.93 26.81 6.17
CA GLY A 3 16.55 26.09 7.40
C GLY A 3 15.11 25.56 7.42
N LEU A 4 14.21 26.08 6.58
CA LEU A 4 12.77 25.79 6.70
C LEU A 4 12.42 24.39 6.15
N GLY A 5 13.06 23.96 5.06
CA GLY A 5 12.89 22.60 4.53
C GLY A 5 13.42 21.52 5.47
N LEU A 6 14.60 21.76 6.08
CA LEU A 6 15.18 20.87 7.08
C LEU A 6 14.29 20.79 8.34
N LEU A 7 13.76 21.93 8.80
CA LEU A 7 12.84 21.98 9.94
C LEU A 7 11.54 21.19 9.69
N VAL A 8 10.98 21.24 8.47
CA VAL A 8 9.79 20.45 8.11
C VAL A 8 10.10 18.95 8.14
N VAL A 9 11.24 18.52 7.58
CA VAL A 9 11.66 17.11 7.60
C VAL A 9 11.89 16.65 9.05
N ILE A 10 12.59 17.44 9.86
CA ILE A 10 12.81 17.14 11.28
C ILE A 10 11.47 17.08 12.03
N ALA A 11 10.56 18.02 11.80
CA ALA A 11 9.25 18.05 12.45
C ALA A 11 8.42 16.80 12.09
N LEU A 12 8.44 16.35 10.83
CA LEU A 12 7.77 15.12 10.40
C LEU A 12 8.40 13.87 11.05
N ILE A 13 9.73 13.81 11.16
CA ILE A 13 10.44 12.72 11.85
C ILE A 13 10.08 12.71 13.34
N VAL A 14 10.15 13.85 14.02
CA VAL A 14 9.82 13.99 15.44
C VAL A 14 8.36 13.63 15.70
N PHE A 15 7.45 14.07 14.82
CA PHE A 15 6.03 13.72 14.90
C PHE A 15 5.81 12.21 14.75
N GLY A 16 6.48 11.56 13.79
CA GLY A 16 6.44 10.11 13.61
C GLY A 16 6.95 9.35 14.83
N VAL A 17 8.08 9.76 15.40
CA VAL A 17 8.68 9.13 16.60
C VAL A 17 7.81 9.32 17.86
N SER A 18 7.24 10.53 18.03
CA SER A 18 6.28 10.85 19.10
C SER A 18 5.06 9.93 19.09
N MET A 19 4.49 9.72 17.90
CA MET A 19 3.33 8.86 17.68
C MET A 19 3.64 7.37 17.95
N ALA A 20 4.79 6.89 17.49
CA ALA A 20 5.23 5.52 17.76
C ALA A 20 5.39 5.25 19.28
N ARG A 21 5.88 6.24 20.06
CA ARG A 21 6.02 6.11 21.52
C ARG A 21 4.68 6.03 22.24
N ARG A 22 3.69 6.87 21.88
CA ARG A 22 2.36 6.86 22.54
C ARG A 22 1.63 5.53 22.38
N ARG A 23 1.78 4.85 21.24
CA ARG A 23 1.13 3.57 20.99
C ARG A 23 1.76 2.40 21.74
N ARG A 24 3.09 2.38 21.89
CA ARG A 24 3.77 1.38 22.74
C ARG A 24 3.40 1.51 24.22
N ALA A 25 3.10 2.72 24.67
CA ALA A 25 2.63 2.95 26.04
C ALA A 25 1.22 2.38 26.28
N GLY A 26 0.32 2.46 25.29
CA GLY A 26 -1.03 1.91 25.38
C GLY A 26 -1.07 0.38 25.48
N HIS A 27 -0.33 -0.34 24.62
CA HIS A 27 -0.29 -1.81 24.65
C HIS A 27 0.34 -2.40 25.91
N ARG A 28 1.17 -1.65 26.63
CA ARG A 28 1.76 -2.12 27.89
C ARG A 28 0.80 -2.03 29.08
N ALA A 29 -0.23 -1.18 29.00
CA ALA A 29 -1.20 -1.01 30.08
C ALA A 29 -2.28 -2.12 30.10
N ASP A 30 -2.58 -2.72 28.95
CA ASP A 30 -3.67 -3.70 28.81
C ASP A 30 -3.21 -5.17 29.04
N GLY A 31 -1.93 -5.40 29.34
CA GLY A 31 -1.30 -6.73 29.32
C GLY A 31 -1.33 -7.56 30.61
N VAL A 32 -2.11 -7.20 31.63
CA VAL A 32 -2.18 -7.95 32.92
C VAL A 32 -3.57 -8.53 33.20
N THR A 33 -4.41 -8.71 32.19
CA THR A 33 -5.60 -9.56 32.32
C THR A 33 -5.26 -10.97 31.83
N THR A 34 -5.32 -11.92 32.76
CA THR A 34 -5.22 -13.37 32.55
C THR A 34 -6.01 -13.80 31.31
N GLN A 35 -5.30 -14.05 30.22
CA GLN A 35 -5.87 -14.55 28.97
C GLN A 35 -6.30 -16.01 29.19
N PRO A 36 -7.59 -16.35 29.13
CA PRO A 36 -8.02 -17.75 29.22
C PRO A 36 -7.44 -18.50 28.02
N ALA A 37 -6.68 -19.55 28.32
CA ALA A 37 -6.13 -20.46 27.33
C ALA A 37 -7.28 -21.03 26.47
N GLY A 38 -7.15 -20.96 25.13
CA GLY A 38 -7.94 -21.80 24.24
C GLY A 38 -8.92 -21.12 23.27
N ARG A 39 -8.49 -20.07 22.55
CA ARG A 39 -9.16 -19.72 21.27
C ARG A 39 -8.20 -19.95 20.11
N HIS A 40 -7.99 -21.23 19.81
CA HIS A 40 -7.37 -21.62 18.55
C HIS A 40 -8.31 -21.31 17.40
N SER A 41 -7.75 -20.66 16.39
CA SER A 41 -8.37 -20.37 15.11
C SER A 41 -8.83 -21.67 14.44
N GLY A 42 -10.09 -22.02 14.64
CA GLY A 42 -11.02 -22.45 13.59
C GLY A 42 -10.62 -23.60 12.66
N TYR A 43 -9.80 -24.55 13.12
CA TYR A 43 -9.71 -25.86 12.50
C TYR A 43 -10.10 -26.88 13.56
N VAL A 44 -11.41 -27.13 13.65
CA VAL A 44 -11.92 -28.21 14.49
C VAL A 44 -11.52 -29.49 13.78
N ALA A 45 -10.74 -30.34 14.44
CA ALA A 45 -10.36 -31.60 13.82
C ALA A 45 -11.66 -32.36 13.44
N PRO A 46 -11.70 -33.11 12.32
CA PRO A 46 -12.93 -33.80 11.89
C PRO A 46 -13.54 -34.69 12.98
N THR A 47 -12.69 -35.21 13.87
CA THR A 47 -13.06 -35.98 15.06
C THR A 47 -13.74 -35.14 16.14
N GLU A 48 -13.27 -33.91 16.38
CA GLU A 48 -13.86 -32.97 17.32
C GLU A 48 -15.23 -32.45 16.84
N LEU A 49 -15.38 -32.21 15.53
CA LEU A 49 -16.64 -31.79 14.94
C LEU A 49 -17.71 -32.88 15.10
N ARG A 50 -17.34 -34.13 14.81
CA ARG A 50 -18.23 -35.29 14.97
C ARG A 50 -18.67 -35.42 16.43
N GLY A 51 -17.75 -35.28 17.40
CA GLY A 51 -18.10 -35.30 18.83
C GLY A 51 -18.96 -34.12 19.30
N ALA A 52 -18.83 -32.96 18.68
CA ALA A 52 -19.72 -31.81 18.95
C ALA A 52 -21.14 -32.05 18.41
N LEU A 53 -21.27 -32.56 17.18
CA LEU A 53 -22.56 -32.86 16.56
C LEU A 53 -23.31 -33.99 17.30
N THR A 54 -22.61 -35.03 17.77
CA THR A 54 -23.20 -36.08 18.61
C THR A 54 -23.74 -35.55 19.93
N ARG A 55 -23.03 -34.61 20.56
CA ARG A 55 -23.53 -33.95 21.79
C ARG A 55 -24.74 -33.07 21.52
N ALA A 56 -24.72 -32.29 20.43
CA ALA A 56 -25.83 -31.42 20.06
C ALA A 56 -27.10 -32.21 19.69
N THR A 57 -26.97 -33.37 19.04
CA THR A 57 -28.09 -34.29 18.77
C THR A 57 -28.62 -34.94 20.05
N ALA A 58 -27.74 -35.41 20.95
CA ALA A 58 -28.15 -35.98 22.25
C ALA A 58 -28.89 -34.97 23.14
N LEU A 59 -28.56 -33.68 23.02
CA LEU A 59 -29.25 -32.58 23.71
C LEU A 59 -30.53 -32.11 22.99
N GLY A 60 -30.89 -32.70 21.85
CA GLY A 60 -32.06 -32.29 21.05
C GLY A 60 -31.93 -30.91 20.41
N GLN A 61 -30.71 -30.35 20.32
CA GLN A 61 -30.47 -29.03 19.74
C GLN A 61 -30.48 -29.05 18.21
N ILE A 62 -30.10 -30.19 17.62
CA ILE A 62 -30.14 -30.43 16.18
C ILE A 62 -30.69 -31.84 15.93
N THR A 63 -31.32 -32.05 14.76
CA THR A 63 -31.75 -33.39 14.35
C THR A 63 -30.58 -34.22 13.85
N THR A 64 -30.71 -35.55 13.89
CA THR A 64 -29.73 -36.48 13.32
C THR A 64 -29.52 -36.23 11.82
N GLU A 65 -30.59 -35.94 11.09
CA GLU A 65 -30.54 -35.53 9.68
C GLU A 65 -29.71 -34.27 9.44
N THR A 66 -29.81 -33.27 10.33
CA THR A 66 -28.99 -32.06 10.23
C THR A 66 -27.52 -32.37 10.51
N ALA A 67 -27.23 -33.18 11.52
CA ALA A 67 -25.85 -33.59 11.83
C ALA A 67 -25.21 -34.39 10.67
N ASP A 68 -25.96 -35.30 10.06
CA ASP A 68 -25.50 -36.12 8.94
C ASP A 68 -25.30 -35.27 7.68
N SER A 69 -26.18 -34.29 7.41
CA SER A 69 -26.01 -33.38 6.27
C SER A 69 -24.77 -32.48 6.42
N ILE A 70 -24.45 -32.02 7.64
CA ILE A 70 -23.24 -31.22 7.91
C ILE A 70 -21.98 -32.08 7.71
N LEU A 71 -21.99 -33.32 8.22
CA LEU A 71 -20.86 -34.24 8.01
C LEU A 71 -20.68 -34.60 6.53
N ALA A 72 -21.77 -34.78 5.80
CA ALA A 72 -21.75 -35.03 4.36
C ALA A 72 -21.23 -33.82 3.57
N SER A 73 -21.62 -32.59 3.95
CA SER A 73 -21.10 -31.37 3.30
C SER A 73 -19.60 -31.18 3.55
N GLU A 74 -19.13 -31.38 4.79
CA GLU A 74 -17.71 -31.27 5.15
C GLU A 74 -16.87 -32.36 4.45
N ALA A 75 -17.38 -33.59 4.36
CA ALA A 75 -16.73 -34.68 3.64
C ALA A 75 -16.67 -34.42 2.12
N ALA A 76 -17.74 -33.87 1.53
CA ALA A 76 -17.76 -33.50 0.12
C ALA A 76 -16.79 -32.35 -0.19
N GLU A 77 -16.64 -31.39 0.74
CA GLU A 77 -15.70 -30.27 0.62
C GLU A 77 -14.24 -30.73 0.75
N ALA A 78 -13.97 -31.72 1.62
CA ALA A 78 -12.66 -32.37 1.73
C ALA A 78 -12.29 -33.20 0.48
N LEU A 79 -13.25 -33.98 -0.07
CA LEU A 79 -13.02 -34.87 -1.22
C LEU A 79 -12.81 -34.13 -2.54
N THR A 80 -13.48 -33.00 -2.73
CA THR A 80 -13.32 -32.19 -3.95
C THR A 80 -11.99 -31.45 -4.00
N GLY A 81 -11.20 -31.46 -2.91
CA GLY A 81 -10.07 -30.52 -2.74
C GLY A 81 -10.51 -29.06 -2.88
N ALA A 82 -11.82 -28.84 -2.93
CA ALA A 82 -12.50 -27.59 -3.12
C ALA A 82 -13.08 -27.17 -1.78
N GLY A 83 -12.22 -27.18 -0.76
CA GLY A 83 -11.97 -25.91 -0.09
C GLY A 83 -11.56 -24.90 -1.16
N ARG A 84 -12.50 -24.48 -2.02
CA ARG A 84 -12.37 -23.22 -2.74
C ARG A 84 -12.20 -22.28 -1.57
N PRO A 85 -10.99 -21.73 -1.32
CA PRO A 85 -10.89 -20.66 -0.36
C PRO A 85 -11.99 -19.72 -0.79
N ARG A 86 -13.03 -19.57 0.04
CA ARG A 86 -14.19 -18.72 -0.23
C ARG A 86 -13.59 -17.55 -0.94
N ARG A 87 -13.79 -17.42 -2.27
CA ARG A 87 -12.94 -16.55 -3.11
C ARG A 87 -13.28 -15.17 -2.63
N VAL A 88 -12.61 -14.75 -1.56
CA VAL A 88 -12.66 -13.40 -1.03
C VAL A 88 -12.10 -12.68 -2.23
N PRO A 89 -12.93 -11.94 -2.99
CA PRO A 89 -12.44 -11.26 -4.17
C PRO A 89 -11.16 -10.58 -3.75
N THR A 90 -10.07 -10.94 -4.44
CA THR A 90 -8.72 -10.62 -3.99
C THR A 90 -8.75 -9.13 -3.70
N PRO A 91 -8.38 -8.67 -2.49
CA PRO A 91 -8.57 -7.28 -2.08
C PRO A 91 -8.01 -6.27 -3.11
N ALA A 92 -7.03 -6.71 -3.90
CA ALA A 92 -6.50 -6.01 -5.07
C ALA A 92 -7.54 -5.74 -6.18
N ILE A 93 -8.34 -6.71 -6.61
CA ILE A 93 -9.36 -6.53 -7.67
C ILE A 93 -10.43 -5.54 -7.22
N GLU A 94 -10.85 -5.64 -5.96
CA GLU A 94 -11.82 -4.73 -5.37
C GLU A 94 -11.25 -3.31 -5.23
N ALA A 95 -10.00 -3.18 -4.79
CA ALA A 95 -9.29 -1.90 -4.71
C ALA A 95 -9.12 -1.24 -6.10
N ILE A 96 -8.84 -2.03 -7.14
CA ILE A 96 -8.75 -1.54 -8.53
C ILE A 96 -10.12 -1.04 -8.99
N GLY A 97 -11.20 -1.77 -8.69
CA GLY A 97 -12.57 -1.33 -9.01
C GLY A 97 -12.91 -0.01 -8.34
N TYR A 98 -12.59 0.15 -7.05
CA TYR A 98 -12.81 1.40 -6.33
C TYR A 98 -11.94 2.54 -6.85
N LEU A 99 -10.66 2.30 -7.13
CA LEU A 99 -9.77 3.31 -7.68
C LEU A 99 -10.25 3.77 -9.06
N GLY A 100 -10.63 2.83 -9.94
CA GLY A 100 -11.23 3.13 -11.23
C GLY A 100 -12.53 3.95 -11.11
N SER A 101 -13.37 3.62 -10.13
CA SER A 101 -14.62 4.34 -9.87
C SER A 101 -14.38 5.78 -9.38
N VAL A 102 -13.40 5.97 -8.47
CA VAL A 102 -13.00 7.31 -8.00
C VAL A 102 -12.39 8.12 -9.13
N LEU A 103 -11.51 7.53 -9.94
CA LEU A 103 -10.91 8.20 -11.09
C LEU A 103 -11.97 8.59 -12.13
N ALA A 104 -12.93 7.70 -12.41
CA ALA A 104 -14.05 8.00 -13.29
C ALA A 104 -14.90 9.15 -12.72
N LEU A 105 -15.20 9.15 -11.42
CA LEU A 105 -15.96 10.21 -10.77
C LEU A 105 -15.23 11.56 -10.83
N VAL A 106 -13.92 11.57 -10.55
CA VAL A 106 -13.07 12.77 -10.65
C VAL A 106 -13.00 13.26 -12.10
N GLY A 107 -12.88 12.35 -13.06
CA GLY A 107 -12.90 12.65 -14.49
C GLY A 107 -14.22 13.28 -14.93
N VAL A 108 -15.35 12.69 -14.54
CA VAL A 108 -16.69 13.22 -14.82
C VAL A 108 -16.88 14.59 -14.16
N ALA A 109 -16.53 14.74 -12.88
CA ALA A 109 -16.64 16.02 -12.18
C ALA A 109 -15.79 17.11 -12.85
N SER A 110 -14.54 16.78 -13.21
CA SER A 110 -13.63 17.70 -13.91
C SER A 110 -14.16 18.06 -15.31
N PHE A 111 -14.71 17.07 -16.02
CA PHE A 111 -15.32 17.26 -17.32
C PHE A 111 -16.54 18.17 -17.23
N VAL A 112 -17.45 17.94 -16.27
CA VAL A 112 -18.65 18.75 -16.05
C VAL A 112 -18.29 20.20 -15.73
N VAL A 113 -17.34 20.42 -14.81
CA VAL A 113 -16.86 21.77 -14.46
C VAL A 113 -16.27 22.49 -15.68
N ARG A 114 -15.47 21.79 -16.50
CA ARG A 114 -14.88 22.36 -17.71
C ARG A 114 -15.92 22.58 -18.82
N ARG A 115 -16.89 21.69 -18.99
CA ARG A 115 -17.81 21.69 -20.12
C ARG A 115 -18.97 22.65 -19.93
N LEU A 116 -19.44 22.83 -18.70
CA LEU A 116 -20.56 23.71 -18.39
C LEU A 116 -20.15 25.19 -18.26
N ASP A 117 -18.86 25.50 -18.41
CA ASP A 117 -18.26 26.84 -18.22
C ASP A 117 -18.83 27.57 -17.00
N LEU A 118 -19.09 26.81 -15.94
CA LEU A 118 -19.64 27.37 -14.72
C LEU A 118 -18.53 28.22 -14.11
N ASN A 119 -18.61 29.52 -14.36
CA ASN A 119 -17.75 30.52 -13.75
C ASN A 119 -18.16 30.72 -12.29
N ILE A 120 -18.07 29.63 -11.53
CA ILE A 120 -18.37 29.59 -10.10
C ILE A 120 -17.34 30.47 -9.42
N GLY A 121 -17.79 31.56 -8.81
CA GLY A 121 -16.93 32.47 -8.05
C GLY A 121 -16.13 31.70 -6.98
N GLN A 122 -14.91 32.15 -6.71
CA GLN A 122 -14.00 31.49 -5.76
C GLN A 122 -14.61 31.25 -4.36
N PRO A 123 -15.38 32.20 -3.77
CA PRO A 123 -16.02 31.95 -2.49
C PRO A 123 -16.98 30.75 -2.52
N VAL A 124 -17.71 30.58 -3.62
CA VAL A 124 -18.64 29.45 -3.80
C VAL A 124 -17.87 28.14 -3.94
N ARG A 125 -16.72 28.14 -4.63
CA ARG A 125 -15.85 26.95 -4.72
C ARG A 125 -15.32 26.54 -3.34
N ILE A 126 -14.87 27.49 -2.54
CA ILE A 126 -14.41 27.23 -1.16
C ILE A 126 -15.55 26.70 -0.31
N GLY A 127 -16.71 27.36 -0.34
CA GLY A 127 -17.89 26.91 0.40
C GLY A 127 -18.32 25.50 0.01
N LEU A 128 -18.35 25.20 -1.29
CA LEU A 128 -18.73 23.89 -1.81
C LEU A 128 -17.74 22.80 -1.39
N PHE A 129 -16.46 22.93 -1.72
CA PHE A 129 -15.48 21.89 -1.42
C PHE A 129 -15.15 21.82 0.08
N GLY A 130 -15.20 22.94 0.80
CA GLY A 130 -15.05 23.00 2.25
C GLY A 130 -16.21 22.33 2.96
N GLY A 131 -17.44 22.63 2.51
CA GLY A 131 -18.65 21.96 2.96
C GLY A 131 -18.62 20.46 2.69
N LEU A 132 -18.25 20.03 1.48
CA LEU A 132 -18.09 18.60 1.14
C LEU A 132 -17.02 17.92 1.99
N SER A 133 -15.86 18.57 2.16
CA SER A 133 -14.79 18.07 3.02
C SER A 133 -15.26 17.84 4.44
N ALA A 134 -15.93 18.83 5.04
CA ALA A 134 -16.47 18.75 6.39
C ALA A 134 -17.59 17.71 6.51
N LEU A 135 -18.52 17.68 5.53
CA LEU A 135 -19.61 16.71 5.48
C LEU A 135 -19.07 15.27 5.44
N PHE A 136 -18.17 14.97 4.50
CA PHE A 136 -17.55 13.65 4.39
C PHE A 136 -16.74 13.31 5.64
N LEU A 137 -16.05 14.28 6.25
CA LEU A 137 -15.36 14.05 7.51
C LEU A 137 -16.35 13.63 8.60
N VAL A 138 -17.43 14.39 8.80
CA VAL A 138 -18.46 14.10 9.81
C VAL A 138 -19.10 12.73 9.55
N VAL A 139 -19.55 12.46 8.33
CA VAL A 139 -20.13 11.15 7.95
C VAL A 139 -19.12 10.03 8.20
N GLY A 140 -17.86 10.19 7.78
CA GLY A 140 -16.79 9.22 8.01
C GLY A 140 -16.42 9.03 9.49
N LEU A 141 -16.68 10.01 10.34
CA LEU A 141 -16.52 9.89 11.79
C LEU A 141 -17.74 9.21 12.46
N LEU A 142 -18.95 9.48 11.96
CA LEU A 142 -20.22 8.92 12.45
C LEU A 142 -20.43 7.45 12.08
N LEU A 143 -19.85 6.97 10.96
CA LEU A 143 -19.80 5.54 10.61
C LEU A 143 -18.98 4.76 11.66
N ARG A 144 -19.66 4.36 12.75
CA ARG A 144 -19.09 3.62 13.89
C ARG A 144 -18.84 2.15 13.52
N HIS A 145 -18.01 1.51 14.34
CA HIS A 145 -17.55 0.13 14.16
C HIS A 145 -18.72 -0.84 14.30
N GLU A 146 -19.33 -1.19 13.19
CA GLU A 146 -19.96 -2.50 13.05
C GLU A 146 -18.93 -3.42 12.41
N ASP A 147 -18.91 -4.69 12.84
CA ASP A 147 -17.92 -5.69 12.41
C ASP A 147 -17.97 -6.00 10.90
N GLU A 148 -18.92 -5.39 10.20
CA GLU A 148 -19.12 -5.49 8.76
C GLU A 148 -17.96 -4.88 7.96
N ALA A 149 -17.35 -5.70 7.11
CA ALA A 149 -16.30 -5.28 6.20
C ALA A 149 -16.74 -4.15 5.24
N VAL A 150 -18.03 -4.13 4.87
CA VAL A 150 -18.61 -3.14 3.95
C VAL A 150 -18.57 -1.73 4.56
N ILE A 151 -19.04 -1.57 5.81
CA ILE A 151 -19.05 -0.27 6.50
C ILE A 151 -17.62 0.26 6.68
N ARG A 152 -16.66 -0.62 7.01
CA ARG A 152 -15.24 -0.26 7.11
C ARG A 152 -14.67 0.26 5.78
N ARG A 153 -15.02 -0.35 4.65
CA ARG A 153 -14.62 0.08 3.30
C ARG A 153 -15.26 1.42 2.92
N LEU A 154 -16.57 1.53 3.10
CA LEU A 154 -17.32 2.77 2.84
C LEU A 154 -16.73 3.93 3.63
N ARG A 155 -16.45 3.72 4.91
CA ARG A 155 -15.81 4.72 5.77
C ARG A 155 -14.44 5.16 5.24
N ALA A 156 -13.61 4.22 4.78
CA ALA A 156 -12.30 4.54 4.23
C ALA A 156 -12.43 5.42 2.96
N ILE A 157 -13.38 5.09 2.09
CA ILE A 157 -13.68 5.87 0.87
C ILE A 157 -14.20 7.26 1.22
N VAL A 158 -15.16 7.36 2.15
CA VAL A 158 -15.72 8.65 2.58
C VAL A 158 -14.65 9.57 3.17
N LEU A 159 -13.76 9.03 4.02
CA LEU A 159 -12.64 9.81 4.57
C LEU A 159 -11.59 10.17 3.51
N LEU A 160 -11.38 9.31 2.51
CA LEU A 160 -10.51 9.62 1.37
C LEU A 160 -11.09 10.77 0.54
N LEU A 161 -12.41 10.75 0.28
CA LEU A 161 -13.11 11.84 -0.39
C LEU A 161 -13.04 13.14 0.39
N SER A 162 -13.14 13.09 1.73
CA SER A 162 -12.91 14.25 2.61
C SER A 162 -11.50 14.82 2.41
N THR A 163 -10.48 13.97 2.38
CA THR A 163 -9.07 14.38 2.19
C THR A 163 -8.84 15.00 0.80
N GLY A 164 -9.45 14.42 -0.25
CA GLY A 164 -9.39 14.96 -1.60
C GLY A 164 -10.09 16.33 -1.71
N ALA A 165 -11.28 16.47 -1.14
CA ALA A 165 -12.00 17.74 -1.10
C ALA A 165 -11.21 18.81 -0.33
N PHE A 166 -10.57 18.44 0.79
CA PHE A 166 -9.70 19.31 1.56
C PHE A 166 -8.49 19.81 0.75
N ALA A 167 -7.85 18.92 -0.03
CA ALA A 167 -6.74 19.30 -0.92
C ALA A 167 -7.20 20.31 -2.00
N ILE A 168 -8.40 20.14 -2.56
CA ILE A 168 -9.00 21.08 -3.53
C ILE A 168 -9.25 22.45 -2.88
N VAL A 169 -9.85 22.50 -1.68
CA VAL A 169 -10.05 23.76 -0.95
C VAL A 169 -8.72 24.45 -0.71
N THR A 170 -7.70 23.70 -0.29
CA THR A 170 -6.36 24.22 -0.07
C THR A 170 -5.81 24.87 -1.34
N ASN A 171 -5.91 24.18 -2.48
CA ASN A 171 -5.51 24.74 -3.77
C ASN A 171 -6.25 26.05 -4.09
N VAL A 172 -7.58 26.08 -3.88
CA VAL A 172 -8.37 27.28 -4.15
C VAL A 172 -7.95 28.42 -3.23
N VAL A 173 -7.88 28.20 -1.91
CA VAL A 173 -7.51 29.22 -0.91
C VAL A 173 -6.15 29.82 -1.23
N PHE A 174 -5.11 29.00 -1.36
CA PHE A 174 -3.74 29.50 -1.59
C PHE A 174 -3.53 30.04 -3.01
N GLY A 175 -4.27 29.54 -4.00
CA GLY A 175 -4.21 30.03 -5.38
C GLY A 175 -4.96 31.34 -5.62
N THR A 176 -5.92 31.72 -4.75
CA THR A 176 -6.79 32.88 -4.99
C THR A 176 -6.80 33.96 -3.91
N PHE A 177 -6.59 33.65 -2.63
CA PHE A 177 -6.69 34.63 -1.52
C PHE A 177 -5.46 35.54 -1.37
N GLY A 178 -4.93 36.05 -2.47
CA GLY A 178 -4.09 37.26 -2.45
C GLY A 178 -2.64 37.07 -2.03
N PHE A 179 -2.16 35.85 -1.78
CA PHE A 179 -0.71 35.64 -1.61
C PHE A 179 0.07 35.78 -2.93
N GLY A 180 -0.62 35.82 -4.08
CA GLY A 180 0.01 35.85 -5.40
C GLY A 180 0.80 34.58 -5.73
N TRP A 181 0.68 33.55 -4.89
CA TRP A 181 1.40 32.29 -5.04
C TRP A 181 0.85 31.50 -6.21
N ARG A 182 1.76 30.99 -7.05
CA ARG A 182 1.47 30.11 -8.19
C ARG A 182 2.57 29.07 -8.28
N GLY A 183 2.26 27.90 -8.81
CA GLY A 183 3.23 26.81 -8.97
C GLY A 183 3.61 26.17 -7.63
N GLU A 184 4.91 26.14 -7.34
CA GLU A 184 5.52 25.37 -6.27
C GLU A 184 5.03 25.74 -4.87
N PRO A 185 4.91 27.03 -4.46
CA PRO A 185 4.42 27.37 -3.12
C PRO A 185 3.00 26.87 -2.84
N VAL A 186 2.14 26.85 -3.86
CA VAL A 186 0.77 26.30 -3.76
C VAL A 186 0.84 24.79 -3.60
N ALA A 187 1.66 24.10 -4.42
CA ALA A 187 1.86 22.66 -4.30
C ALA A 187 2.43 22.24 -2.95
N ILE A 188 3.41 22.98 -2.40
CA ILE A 188 3.96 22.76 -1.06
C ILE A 188 2.85 22.84 -0.01
N SER A 189 2.01 23.88 -0.08
CA SER A 189 0.92 24.10 0.85
C SER A 189 -0.14 23.00 0.79
N ILE A 190 -0.52 22.58 -0.43
CA ILE A 190 -1.43 21.45 -0.65
C ILE A 190 -0.87 20.17 -0.05
N GLY A 191 0.38 19.83 -0.38
CA GLY A 191 1.04 18.61 0.11
C GLY A 191 1.13 18.60 1.63
N LEU A 192 1.60 19.69 2.23
CA LEU A 192 1.82 19.79 3.67
C LEU A 192 0.51 19.70 4.45
N LEU A 193 -0.50 20.48 4.06
CA LEU A 193 -1.78 20.46 4.76
C LEU A 193 -2.52 19.13 4.56
N THR A 194 -2.42 18.52 3.38
CA THR A 194 -3.00 17.19 3.12
C THR A 194 -2.28 16.13 3.97
N ALA A 195 -0.96 16.19 4.07
CA ALA A 195 -0.17 15.29 4.92
C ALA A 195 -0.55 15.43 6.40
N VAL A 196 -0.73 16.66 6.90
CA VAL A 196 -1.15 16.90 8.28
C VAL A 196 -2.58 16.40 8.51
N PHE A 197 -3.52 16.80 7.66
CA PHE A 197 -4.93 16.41 7.79
C PHE A 197 -5.10 14.88 7.76
N SER A 198 -4.50 14.25 6.75
CA SER A 198 -4.57 12.80 6.60
C SER A 198 -3.76 12.06 7.67
N GLY A 199 -2.62 12.62 8.08
CA GLY A 199 -1.77 12.08 9.13
C GLY A 199 -2.46 12.08 10.49
N VAL A 200 -3.24 13.11 10.80
CA VAL A 200 -4.11 13.14 11.99
C VAL A 200 -5.21 12.08 11.90
N LEU A 201 -5.85 11.91 10.73
CA LEU A 201 -6.87 10.87 10.56
C LEU A 201 -6.30 9.46 10.66
N TRP A 202 -5.06 9.26 10.24
CA TRP A 202 -4.30 8.03 10.38
C TRP A 202 -3.81 7.81 11.83
N ALA A 203 -3.44 8.87 12.54
CA ALA A 203 -3.07 8.83 13.95
C ALA A 203 -4.18 8.28 14.83
N LEU A 204 -5.40 8.77 14.58
CA LEU A 204 -6.59 8.43 15.36
C LEU A 204 -7.01 6.97 15.16
N ARG A 205 -6.84 6.40 13.95
CA ARG A 205 -7.12 4.98 13.65
C ARG A 205 -6.27 4.48 12.49
N ASP A 206 -5.83 3.23 12.58
CA ASP A 206 -5.08 2.55 11.52
C ASP A 206 -5.94 2.38 10.26
N ARG A 207 -5.74 3.31 9.33
CA ARG A 207 -6.48 3.41 8.07
C ARG A 207 -5.49 3.41 6.90
N PRO A 208 -5.41 2.33 6.11
CA PRO A 208 -4.51 2.23 4.96
C PRO A 208 -4.62 3.40 3.98
N ALA A 209 -5.84 3.84 3.68
CA ALA A 209 -6.07 4.94 2.74
C ALA A 209 -5.48 6.26 3.25
N GLN A 210 -5.63 6.56 4.54
CA GLN A 210 -5.11 7.79 5.15
C GLN A 210 -3.59 7.76 5.28
N HIS A 211 -3.02 6.60 5.56
CA HIS A 211 -1.58 6.39 5.49
C HIS A 211 -1.04 6.70 4.09
N ALA A 212 -1.67 6.17 3.03
CA ALA A 212 -1.28 6.46 1.65
C ALA A 212 -1.36 7.93 1.30
N THR A 213 -2.46 8.60 1.63
CA THR A 213 -2.61 10.05 1.37
C THR A 213 -1.67 10.91 2.21
N THR A 214 -1.30 10.47 3.41
CA THR A 214 -0.26 11.13 4.22
C THR A 214 1.08 11.09 3.49
N MET A 215 1.51 9.92 3.03
CA MET A 215 2.75 9.78 2.28
C MET A 215 2.72 10.56 0.96
N ILE A 216 1.61 10.52 0.22
CA ILE A 216 1.44 11.30 -1.02
C ILE A 216 1.53 12.80 -0.72
N GLY A 217 0.90 13.29 0.36
CA GLY A 217 1.01 14.68 0.76
C GLY A 217 2.45 15.10 1.08
N ILE A 218 3.20 14.24 1.79
CA ILE A 218 4.63 14.48 2.08
C ILE A 218 5.44 14.53 0.79
N LEU A 219 5.23 13.57 -0.13
CA LEU A 219 5.89 13.56 -1.43
C LEU A 219 5.59 14.83 -2.21
N ILE A 220 4.33 15.23 -2.37
CA ILE A 220 3.95 16.47 -3.06
C ILE A 220 4.64 17.68 -2.43
N ALA A 221 4.65 17.78 -1.09
CA ALA A 221 5.25 18.91 -0.40
C ALA A 221 6.77 18.99 -0.60
N VAL A 222 7.47 17.87 -0.40
CA VAL A 222 8.92 17.84 -0.50
C VAL A 222 9.36 17.93 -1.95
N ASP A 223 8.70 17.23 -2.87
CA ASP A 223 9.03 17.26 -4.29
C ASP A 223 8.78 18.65 -4.89
N ALA A 224 7.72 19.35 -4.49
CA ALA A 224 7.51 20.74 -4.89
C ALA A 224 8.58 21.68 -4.33
N ALA A 225 8.97 21.52 -3.06
CA ALA A 225 10.05 22.29 -2.45
C ALA A 225 11.41 22.04 -3.13
N MET A 226 11.68 20.78 -3.48
CA MET A 226 12.92 20.37 -4.13
C MET A 226 12.94 20.71 -5.61
N GLY A 227 11.79 20.70 -6.29
CA GLY A 227 11.66 21.25 -7.63
C GLY A 227 11.95 22.75 -7.65
N TRP A 228 11.46 23.48 -6.64
CA TRP A 228 11.70 24.92 -6.51
C TRP A 228 13.17 25.26 -6.29
N TRP A 229 13.91 24.47 -5.49
CA TRP A 229 15.28 24.81 -5.08
C TRP A 229 16.38 24.02 -5.81
N GLY A 230 16.14 22.75 -6.10
CA GLY A 230 17.09 21.81 -6.71
C GLY A 230 16.80 21.48 -8.17
N GLY A 231 15.71 22.02 -8.72
CA GLY A 231 15.32 21.83 -10.11
C GLY A 231 14.70 20.45 -10.41
N PRO A 232 14.39 20.17 -11.69
CA PRO A 232 13.57 19.02 -12.09
C PRO A 232 14.19 17.64 -11.79
N GLY A 233 15.51 17.57 -11.65
CA GLY A 233 16.21 16.32 -11.30
C GLY A 233 16.13 15.97 -9.81
N ALA A 234 15.92 16.96 -8.94
CA ALA A 234 15.86 16.74 -7.49
C ALA A 234 14.57 16.01 -7.08
N VAL A 235 13.46 16.25 -7.79
CA VAL A 235 12.13 15.66 -7.55
C VAL A 235 12.20 14.13 -7.48
N GLY A 236 12.73 13.49 -8.52
CA GLY A 236 12.75 12.02 -8.55
C GLY A 236 13.67 11.40 -7.49
N LEU A 237 14.79 12.07 -7.16
CA LEU A 237 15.68 11.63 -6.08
C LEU A 237 15.02 11.76 -4.70
N THR A 238 14.25 12.82 -4.46
CA THR A 238 13.55 13.01 -3.20
C THR A 238 12.39 12.03 -3.04
N THR A 239 11.68 11.73 -4.13
CA THR A 239 10.69 10.64 -4.15
C THR A 239 11.31 9.30 -3.75
N VAL A 240 12.47 8.94 -4.32
CA VAL A 240 13.21 7.72 -3.94
C VAL A 240 13.60 7.76 -2.47
N ALA A 241 14.18 8.86 -1.99
CA ALA A 241 14.66 8.99 -0.61
C ALA A 241 13.53 8.86 0.42
N ILE A 242 12.41 9.56 0.21
CA ILE A 242 11.24 9.50 1.10
C ILE A 242 10.63 8.10 1.11
N SER A 243 10.56 7.47 -0.05
CA SER A 243 9.94 6.14 -0.18
C SER A 243 10.84 5.05 0.40
N ALA A 244 12.16 5.18 0.27
CA ALA A 244 13.14 4.32 0.94
C ALA A 244 13.07 4.50 2.47
N LEU A 245 12.95 5.73 2.96
CA LEU A 245 12.70 6.00 4.38
C LEU A 245 11.41 5.30 4.83
N TRP A 246 10.35 5.34 4.02
CA TRP A 246 9.09 4.66 4.32
C TRP A 246 9.25 3.13 4.43
N LEU A 247 10.06 2.52 3.54
CA LEU A 247 10.42 1.10 3.62
C LEU A 247 11.18 0.76 4.90
N VAL A 248 12.12 1.63 5.31
CA VAL A 248 12.87 1.45 6.56
C VAL A 248 11.93 1.53 7.76
N LEU A 249 11.04 2.52 7.78
CA LEU A 249 10.02 2.67 8.83
C LEU A 249 9.06 1.47 8.89
N ALA A 250 8.66 0.93 7.72
CA ALA A 250 7.87 -0.28 7.61
C ALA A 250 8.63 -1.51 8.14
N HIS A 251 9.91 -1.63 7.79
CA HIS A 251 10.76 -2.75 8.20
C HIS A 251 10.84 -2.88 9.72
N PHE A 252 10.98 -1.75 10.41
CA PHE A 252 11.06 -1.64 11.87
C PHE A 252 9.70 -1.54 12.58
N ASP A 253 8.58 -1.78 11.87
CA ASP A 253 7.22 -1.71 12.41
C ASP A 253 6.91 -0.37 13.12
N LEU A 254 7.50 0.73 12.64
CA LEU A 254 7.29 2.08 13.20
C LEU A 254 6.02 2.75 12.67
N VAL A 255 5.49 2.26 11.54
CA VAL A 255 4.40 2.88 10.79
C VAL A 255 3.38 1.80 10.40
N PRO A 256 2.34 1.56 11.23
CA PRO A 256 1.27 0.62 10.91
C PRO A 256 0.23 1.24 9.93
N PRO A 257 -0.45 0.43 9.09
CA PRO A 257 -0.21 -0.98 8.82
C PRO A 257 1.06 -1.19 7.99
N ARG A 258 1.84 -2.21 8.36
CA ARG A 258 3.14 -2.52 7.73
C ARG A 258 3.02 -2.76 6.23
N SER A 259 2.05 -3.59 5.80
CA SER A 259 1.87 -3.93 4.38
C SER A 259 1.62 -2.68 3.54
N THR A 260 0.78 -1.77 4.01
CA THR A 260 0.55 -0.48 3.34
C THR A 260 1.84 0.33 3.22
N ALA A 261 2.62 0.43 4.30
CA ALA A 261 3.89 1.16 4.29
C ALA A 261 4.89 0.54 3.29
N THR A 262 5.02 -0.79 3.29
CA THR A 262 5.88 -1.52 2.37
C THR A 262 5.46 -1.29 0.92
N LEU A 263 4.18 -1.47 0.59
CA LEU A 263 3.67 -1.31 -0.76
C LEU A 263 3.87 0.12 -1.30
N LEU A 264 3.59 1.13 -0.47
CA LEU A 264 3.78 2.52 -0.86
C LEU A 264 5.26 2.85 -1.02
N GLY A 265 6.12 2.38 -0.11
CA GLY A 265 7.56 2.55 -0.19
C GLY A 265 8.16 1.88 -1.45
N LEU A 266 7.72 0.67 -1.78
CA LEU A 266 8.14 -0.06 -2.99
C LEU A 266 7.70 0.67 -4.26
N ALA A 267 6.44 1.09 -4.31
CA ALA A 267 5.90 1.85 -5.43
C ALA A 267 6.65 3.17 -5.62
N GLY A 268 6.85 3.95 -4.56
CA GLY A 268 7.51 5.25 -4.64
C GLY A 268 8.99 5.16 -4.98
N VAL A 269 9.72 4.18 -4.42
CA VAL A 269 11.14 3.92 -4.78
C VAL A 269 11.29 3.54 -6.25
N LEU A 270 10.30 2.84 -6.82
CA LEU A 270 10.27 2.51 -8.24
C LEU A 270 9.67 3.60 -9.13
N VAL A 271 8.92 4.57 -8.62
CA VAL A 271 8.39 5.69 -9.42
C VAL A 271 9.38 6.85 -9.50
N GLY A 272 10.14 7.12 -8.43
CA GLY A 272 11.08 8.24 -8.36
C GLY A 272 12.06 8.33 -9.54
N PRO A 273 12.72 7.24 -9.98
CA PRO A 273 13.59 7.29 -11.14
C PRO A 273 12.81 7.63 -12.42
N ALA A 274 11.60 7.09 -12.63
CA ALA A 274 10.79 7.38 -13.82
C ALA A 274 10.42 8.87 -13.99
N ILE A 275 10.29 9.61 -12.89
CA ILE A 275 10.00 11.05 -12.90
C ILE A 275 11.25 11.94 -12.75
N THR A 276 12.44 11.33 -12.65
CA THR A 276 13.71 12.08 -12.62
C THR A 276 13.98 12.69 -13.99
N SER A 277 14.17 14.01 -14.05
CA SER A 277 14.41 14.75 -15.29
C SER A 277 15.65 15.64 -15.21
N GLY A 278 15.89 16.45 -16.24
CA GLY A 278 17.07 17.33 -16.30
C GLY A 278 18.39 16.57 -16.49
N PRO A 279 19.51 17.02 -15.87
CA PRO A 279 20.84 16.43 -16.08
C PRO A 279 20.92 14.93 -15.72
N PHE A 280 20.14 14.50 -14.73
CA PHE A 280 20.06 13.11 -14.30
C PHE A 280 19.08 12.27 -15.13
N GLY A 281 18.28 12.92 -15.98
CA GLY A 281 17.28 12.26 -16.81
C GLY A 281 17.87 11.12 -17.62
N ARG A 282 19.06 11.29 -18.21
CA ARG A 282 19.74 10.24 -19.00
C ARG A 282 20.02 8.97 -18.16
N TRP A 283 20.38 9.12 -16.90
CA TRP A 283 20.75 8.02 -15.99
C TRP A 283 19.57 7.39 -15.26
N ALA A 284 18.40 8.03 -15.31
CA ALA A 284 17.23 7.61 -14.56
C ALA A 284 16.83 6.12 -14.75
N PRO A 285 16.88 5.53 -15.97
CA PRO A 285 16.59 4.11 -16.16
C PRO A 285 17.63 3.19 -15.53
N VAL A 286 18.91 3.58 -15.50
CA VAL A 286 19.96 2.80 -14.82
C VAL A 286 19.72 2.81 -13.31
N VAL A 287 19.42 3.99 -12.74
CA VAL A 287 19.12 4.11 -11.31
C VAL A 287 17.90 3.26 -10.95
N GLY A 288 16.83 3.32 -11.74
CA GLY A 288 15.65 2.47 -11.56
C GLY A 288 15.96 0.98 -11.68
N LEU A 289 16.84 0.58 -12.59
CA LEU A 289 17.28 -0.80 -12.74
C LEU A 289 18.05 -1.28 -11.50
N VAL A 290 19.00 -0.50 -11.00
CA VAL A 290 19.77 -0.81 -9.79
C VAL A 290 18.84 -0.96 -8.59
N ILE A 291 17.89 -0.04 -8.43
CA ILE A 291 16.87 -0.10 -7.38
C ILE A 291 16.02 -1.37 -7.51
N ALA A 292 15.55 -1.70 -8.71
CA ALA A 292 14.73 -2.89 -8.94
C ALA A 292 15.49 -4.19 -8.63
N ILE A 293 16.77 -4.28 -9.00
CA ILE A 293 17.65 -5.40 -8.63
C ILE A 293 17.82 -5.47 -7.11
N ALA A 294 18.03 -4.34 -6.43
CA ALA A 294 18.17 -4.31 -4.98
C ALA A 294 16.88 -4.75 -4.27
N VAL A 295 15.71 -4.29 -4.73
CA VAL A 295 14.39 -4.71 -4.23
C VAL A 295 14.17 -6.21 -4.44
N LEU A 296 14.47 -6.72 -5.65
CA LEU A 296 14.36 -8.14 -5.97
C LEU A 296 15.30 -9.00 -5.13
N GLY A 297 16.56 -8.59 -4.99
CA GLY A 297 17.57 -9.27 -4.18
C GLY A 297 17.22 -9.28 -2.70
N TYR A 298 16.71 -8.17 -2.17
CA TYR A 298 16.22 -8.10 -0.80
C TYR A 298 15.03 -9.05 -0.57
N GLY A 299 14.09 -9.12 -1.51
CA GLY A 299 12.98 -10.08 -1.47
C GLY A 299 13.43 -11.54 -1.45
N ALA A 300 14.50 -11.87 -2.18
CA ALA A 300 15.06 -13.22 -2.21
C ALA A 300 15.81 -13.62 -0.94
N ILE A 301 16.35 -12.66 -0.17
CA ILE A 301 17.06 -12.90 1.09
C ILE A 301 16.07 -12.94 2.26
N VAL A 302 15.06 -12.08 2.25
CA VAL A 302 14.12 -11.92 3.36
C VAL A 302 12.83 -12.67 3.08
N HIS A 303 12.81 -13.95 3.46
CA HIS A 303 11.68 -14.88 3.27
C HIS A 303 10.32 -14.34 3.73
N ARG A 304 10.31 -13.43 4.72
CA ARG A 304 9.09 -12.82 5.26
C ARG A 304 8.35 -11.90 4.29
N PHE A 305 9.02 -11.35 3.27
CA PHE A 305 8.43 -10.38 2.32
C PHE A 305 8.58 -10.79 0.86
N GLU A 306 8.75 -12.09 0.60
CA GLU A 306 9.07 -12.60 -0.73
C GLU A 306 8.12 -12.08 -1.79
N PHE A 307 6.81 -12.15 -1.56
CA PHE A 307 5.84 -11.82 -2.62
C PHE A 307 5.83 -10.32 -2.97
N GLU A 308 5.84 -9.44 -1.98
CA GLU A 308 5.79 -7.99 -2.20
C GLU A 308 7.07 -7.48 -2.89
N PHE A 309 8.25 -7.80 -2.33
CA PHE A 309 9.51 -7.32 -2.88
C PHE A 309 9.87 -8.00 -4.21
N THR A 310 9.66 -9.31 -4.34
CA THR A 310 9.96 -10.02 -5.59
C THR A 310 9.04 -9.55 -6.71
N GLY A 311 7.75 -9.36 -6.43
CA GLY A 311 6.78 -8.87 -7.41
C GLY A 311 7.12 -7.47 -7.92
N PHE A 312 7.29 -6.50 -7.01
CA PHE A 312 7.66 -5.13 -7.39
C PHE A 312 9.06 -5.06 -8.03
N GLY A 313 10.02 -5.81 -7.50
CA GLY A 313 11.38 -5.89 -8.05
C GLY A 313 11.38 -6.43 -9.48
N ALA A 314 10.60 -7.47 -9.77
CA ALA A 314 10.47 -8.03 -11.12
C ALA A 314 9.79 -7.05 -12.10
N ILE A 315 8.70 -6.39 -11.67
CA ILE A 315 8.01 -5.36 -12.48
C ILE A 315 8.97 -4.20 -12.79
N GLY A 316 9.68 -3.72 -11.77
CA GLY A 316 10.67 -2.65 -11.90
C GLY A 316 11.82 -3.06 -12.82
N LEU A 317 12.35 -4.29 -12.67
CA LEU A 317 13.45 -4.80 -13.47
C LEU A 317 13.05 -4.81 -14.94
N PHE A 318 11.89 -5.36 -15.27
CA PHE A 318 11.39 -5.40 -16.64
C PHE A 318 11.17 -4.00 -17.23
N GLY A 319 10.48 -3.12 -16.49
CA GLY A 319 10.18 -1.76 -16.96
C GLY A 319 11.45 -0.93 -17.17
N TYR A 320 12.38 -0.95 -16.22
CA TYR A 320 13.61 -0.17 -16.30
C TYR A 320 14.63 -0.75 -17.26
N LEU A 321 14.69 -2.06 -17.41
CA LEU A 321 15.54 -2.71 -18.41
C LEU A 321 15.09 -2.36 -19.84
N THR A 322 13.79 -2.41 -20.10
CA THR A 322 13.21 -2.02 -21.41
C THR A 322 13.45 -0.54 -21.67
N SER A 323 13.19 0.32 -20.68
CA SER A 323 13.44 1.77 -20.76
C SER A 323 14.92 2.08 -21.01
N ALA A 324 15.82 1.35 -20.35
CA ALA A 324 17.26 1.46 -20.55
C ALA A 324 17.66 1.09 -21.99
N VAL A 325 17.28 -0.10 -22.44
CA VAL A 325 17.61 -0.58 -23.79
C VAL A 325 17.12 0.40 -24.85
N ASN A 326 15.86 0.83 -24.76
CA ASN A 326 15.29 1.80 -25.69
C ASN A 326 16.08 3.12 -25.70
N ARG A 327 16.51 3.60 -24.54
CA ARG A 327 17.24 4.87 -24.44
C ARG A 327 18.65 4.83 -25.03
N TRP A 328 19.38 3.74 -24.88
CA TRP A 328 20.78 3.64 -25.34
C TRP A 328 20.93 2.99 -26.72
N PHE A 329 20.02 2.11 -27.11
CA PHE A 329 20.10 1.35 -28.36
C PHE A 329 18.97 1.67 -29.34
N GLY A 330 17.98 2.48 -28.94
CA GLY A 330 16.75 2.71 -29.70
C GLY A 330 15.74 1.55 -29.55
N PHE A 331 14.51 1.76 -30.02
CA PHE A 331 13.49 0.70 -30.05
C PHE A 331 13.89 -0.33 -31.10
N ASN A 332 14.37 -1.50 -30.65
CA ASN A 332 14.64 -2.64 -31.50
C ASN A 332 14.04 -3.89 -30.84
N ASP A 333 12.93 -4.36 -31.40
CA ASP A 333 12.15 -5.49 -30.88
C ASP A 333 13.01 -6.77 -30.75
N ILE A 334 14.04 -6.92 -31.60
CA ILE A 334 14.98 -8.04 -31.55
C ILE A 334 15.80 -8.01 -30.25
N ILE A 335 16.28 -6.84 -29.83
CA ILE A 335 17.09 -6.71 -28.61
C ILE A 335 16.24 -7.04 -27.38
N VAL A 336 15.00 -6.54 -27.34
CA VAL A 336 14.05 -6.84 -26.25
C VAL A 336 13.72 -8.34 -26.23
N GLY A 337 13.50 -8.96 -27.39
CA GLY A 337 13.26 -10.39 -27.53
C GLY A 337 14.44 -11.25 -27.04
N LEU A 338 15.66 -10.93 -27.48
CA LEU A 338 16.88 -11.63 -27.06
C LEU A 338 17.12 -11.53 -25.55
N LEU A 339 16.83 -10.37 -24.97
CA LEU A 339 16.96 -10.14 -23.53
C LEU A 339 15.93 -10.95 -22.72
N GLY A 340 14.69 -11.04 -23.22
CA GLY A 340 13.67 -11.92 -22.67
C GLY A 340 14.10 -13.39 -22.68
N ILE A 341 14.67 -13.87 -23.79
CA ILE A 341 15.21 -15.23 -23.92
C ILE A 341 16.36 -15.46 -22.94
N ALA A 342 17.28 -14.49 -22.80
CA ALA A 342 18.40 -14.57 -21.86
C ALA A 342 17.92 -14.68 -20.41
N LEU A 343 16.94 -13.87 -20.00
CA LEU A 343 16.34 -13.91 -18.67
C LEU A 343 15.61 -15.23 -18.38
N LEU A 344 14.85 -15.75 -19.35
CA LEU A 344 14.22 -17.07 -19.25
C LEU A 344 15.26 -18.19 -19.09
N THR A 345 16.33 -18.14 -19.88
CA THR A 345 17.42 -19.12 -19.81
C THR A 345 18.10 -19.08 -18.44
N ALA A 346 18.43 -17.89 -17.92
CA ALA A 346 19.01 -17.73 -16.60
C ALA A 346 18.09 -18.28 -15.49
N THR A 347 16.78 -18.04 -15.61
CA THR A 347 15.77 -18.55 -14.67
C THR A 347 15.73 -20.08 -14.68
N LEU A 348 15.70 -20.70 -15.86
CA LEU A 348 15.72 -22.16 -16.00
C LEU A 348 16.99 -22.78 -15.40
N VAL A 349 18.16 -22.16 -15.62
CA VAL A 349 19.43 -22.61 -15.04
C VAL A 349 19.41 -22.52 -13.51
N LEU A 350 18.88 -21.44 -12.95
CA LEU A 350 18.75 -21.26 -11.50
C LEU A 350 17.80 -22.28 -10.87
N VAL A 351 16.65 -22.55 -11.50
CA VAL A 351 15.69 -23.57 -11.06
C VAL A 351 16.30 -24.96 -11.11
N LYS A 352 17.01 -25.29 -12.20
CA LYS A 352 17.70 -26.59 -12.34
C LYS A 352 18.76 -26.78 -11.26
N ARG A 353 19.56 -25.75 -10.95
CA ARG A 353 20.58 -25.80 -9.88
C ARG A 353 19.98 -25.97 -8.49
N ARG A 354 18.80 -25.40 -8.21
CA ARG A 354 18.11 -25.61 -6.92
C ARG A 354 17.57 -27.04 -6.78
N ARG A 355 17.02 -27.62 -7.84
CA ARG A 355 16.52 -29.02 -7.82
C ARG A 355 17.64 -30.04 -7.63
N GLY A 356 18.82 -29.82 -8.22
CA GLY A 356 19.96 -30.73 -8.07
C GLY A 356 20.51 -30.84 -6.65
N ARG A 357 20.44 -29.76 -5.84
CA ARG A 357 20.94 -29.77 -4.46
C ARG A 357 20.05 -30.51 -3.47
N GLY A 358 18.76 -30.66 -3.76
CA GLY A 358 17.82 -31.34 -2.85
C GLY A 358 17.82 -32.87 -2.97
N HIS A 359 18.50 -33.44 -3.97
CA HIS A 359 18.50 -34.89 -4.21
C HIS A 359 19.66 -35.63 -3.52
N ASP A 360 20.75 -34.94 -3.18
CA ASP A 360 21.94 -35.56 -2.59
C ASP A 360 21.88 -35.68 -1.04
N ASP A 361 20.97 -34.97 -0.36
CA ASP A 361 20.87 -35.02 1.12
C ASP A 361 20.05 -36.22 1.64
N GLY A 362 19.40 -36.99 0.76
CA GLY A 362 18.53 -38.12 1.13
C GLY A 362 19.24 -39.47 1.31
N HIS A 363 20.55 -39.55 1.13
CA HIS A 363 21.32 -40.81 1.18
C HIS A 363 22.47 -40.80 2.18
N ARG A 364 22.38 -40.02 3.28
CA ARG A 364 23.20 -40.32 4.45
C ARG A 364 22.62 -41.56 5.13
N PRO A 365 23.26 -42.74 5.04
CA PRO A 365 22.81 -43.91 5.79
C PRO A 365 22.84 -43.53 7.26
N SER A 366 21.72 -43.75 7.94
CA SER A 366 21.67 -43.74 9.40
C SER A 366 22.67 -44.78 9.89
N SER A 367 23.88 -44.36 10.22
CA SER A 367 24.81 -45.21 10.94
C SER A 367 24.16 -45.51 12.27
N ALA A 368 23.62 -46.72 12.38
CA ALA A 368 23.19 -47.32 13.62
C ALA A 368 24.31 -47.13 14.66
N ALA A 369 24.02 -46.34 15.69
CA ALA A 369 24.82 -46.31 16.90
C ALA A 369 24.24 -47.34 17.84
N HIS A 370 25.11 -48.28 18.20
CA HIS A 370 25.02 -49.28 19.24
C HIS A 370 24.96 -48.67 20.65
#